data_AF-A0A553P2J3-F1
#
_entry.id   AF-A0A553P2J3-F1
#
_cell.length_a   1.000
_cell.length_b   1.000
_cell.length_c   1.000
_cell.angle_alpha   90.00
_cell.angle_beta   90.00
_cell.angle_gamma   90.00
#
_symmetry.space_group_name_H-M   'P 1'
#
loop_
_entity.id
_entity.type
_entity.pdbx_description
1 polymer ?
#
loop_
_entity_poly.entity_id
_entity_poly.type
_entity_poly.pdbx_seq_one_letter_code
_entity_poly.pdbx_strand_id
1 'polypeptide(L)'
;MIEAVILSAQVQEAIVRHAMVTEKEEIMGFLLGQVDEGGSRLVITGLDATVRSDRKSDRVEVSPEQAVASSEKAEQIGLRVLGWYHSHPHITVWPSHVDLRTQFSMQQMDRDFVGIICSVFCRLDLNDASQSHPKKRRALNPKGERRAMLAQQVKMTCFQASRADDGSLVKRDIQIVVQSHQPTLTDDMAVQCQAILYAELVQERQARLEKLNRHPSGVITEKRPELIMSRDQIKLEFALAHHQLVQDYSIPMAQALIQDTANIELEIRTLTREKNRLRAQLRGEQVNTDAVSNATKVQKWTILPKDFTVAGGELGPTMKMKRFFIYDKYQDAIDRIYST
;
A
#
# COMPACT_ATOMS: atom_id res chain seq x y z
N MET A 1 -11.65 25.24 1.26
CA MET A 1 -10.32 25.03 0.64
C MET A 1 -9.73 23.81 1.29
N ILE A 2 -9.13 22.90 0.51
CA ILE A 2 -8.48 21.71 1.06
C ILE A 2 -7.28 22.11 1.91
N GLU A 3 -7.17 21.50 3.09
CA GLU A 3 -6.10 21.73 4.05
C GLU A 3 -5.10 20.58 4.06
N ALA A 4 -5.60 19.35 3.91
CA ALA A 4 -4.79 18.14 3.96
C ALA A 4 -5.33 17.03 3.06
N VAL A 5 -4.40 16.16 2.67
CA VAL A 5 -4.68 14.88 2.02
C VAL A 5 -4.33 13.77 2.99
N ILE A 6 -5.31 12.93 3.30
CA ILE A 6 -5.16 11.74 4.11
C ILE A 6 -4.87 10.58 3.16
N LEU A 7 -3.68 9.98 3.28
CA LEU A 7 -3.30 8.77 2.58
C LEU A 7 -3.33 7.59 3.55
N SER A 8 -3.93 6.46 3.15
CA SER A 8 -3.64 5.20 3.85
C SER A 8 -2.17 4.82 3.63
N ALA A 9 -1.56 4.15 4.61
CA ALA A 9 -0.18 3.65 4.49
C ALA A 9 0.00 2.78 3.23
N GLN A 10 -1.01 1.97 2.88
CA GLN A 10 -0.98 1.10 1.70
C GLN A 10 -1.01 1.90 0.39
N VAL A 11 -1.82 2.95 0.30
CA VAL A 11 -1.86 3.85 -0.87
C VAL A 11 -0.52 4.58 -1.02
N GLN A 12 0.03 5.12 0.07
CA GLN A 12 1.34 5.76 0.03
C GLN A 12 2.41 4.80 -0.49
N GLU A 13 2.44 3.58 0.06
CA GLU A 13 3.39 2.56 -0.33
C GLU A 13 3.21 2.15 -1.80
N ALA A 14 1.97 2.05 -2.29
CA ALA A 14 1.67 1.77 -3.69
C ALA A 14 2.15 2.89 -4.64
N ILE A 15 1.98 4.16 -4.27
CA ILE A 15 2.53 5.30 -5.03
C ILE A 15 4.06 5.19 -5.12
N VAL A 16 4.72 4.94 -3.98
CA VAL A 16 6.18 4.81 -3.93
C VAL A 16 6.66 3.61 -4.75
N ARG A 17 5.98 2.46 -4.65
CA ARG A 17 6.28 1.28 -5.47
C ARG A 17 6.15 1.57 -6.95
N HIS A 18 5.06 2.19 -7.37
CA HIS A 18 4.85 2.54 -8.77
C HIS A 18 5.94 3.51 -9.26
N ALA A 19 6.29 4.52 -8.44
CA ALA A 19 7.39 5.43 -8.72
C ALA A 19 8.75 4.72 -8.88
N MET A 20 8.97 3.60 -8.18
CA MET A 20 10.19 2.80 -8.26
C MET A 20 10.24 1.79 -9.42
N VAL A 21 9.19 1.67 -10.23
CA VAL A 21 9.16 0.73 -11.36
C VAL A 21 10.21 1.08 -12.43
N THR A 22 10.54 2.36 -12.60
CA THR A 22 11.51 2.81 -13.60
C THR A 22 12.30 4.03 -13.12
N GLU A 23 13.61 3.99 -13.32
CA GLU A 23 14.53 5.13 -13.13
C GLU A 23 14.62 6.02 -14.38
N LYS A 24 14.20 5.50 -15.53
CA LYS A 24 14.45 6.11 -16.84
C LYS A 24 13.38 7.13 -17.25
N GLU A 25 12.17 6.96 -16.75
CA GLU A 25 10.99 7.71 -17.18
C GLU A 25 10.12 8.05 -15.97
N GLU A 26 9.42 9.19 -16.01
CA GLU A 26 8.40 9.53 -15.03
C GLU A 26 7.15 8.68 -15.26
N ILE A 27 6.59 8.13 -14.18
CA ILE A 27 5.30 7.43 -14.17
C ILE A 27 4.20 8.38 -13.72
N MET A 28 2.94 8.06 -14.03
CA MET A 28 1.79 8.82 -13.53
C MET A 28 0.60 7.94 -13.17
N GLY A 29 -0.31 8.46 -12.36
CA GLY A 29 -1.60 7.84 -12.09
C GLY A 29 -2.57 8.80 -11.40
N PHE A 30 -3.79 8.33 -11.19
CA PHE A 30 -4.84 9.07 -10.51
C PHE A 30 -5.02 8.61 -9.06
N LEU A 31 -5.45 9.55 -8.23
CA LEU A 31 -5.77 9.34 -6.83
C LEU A 31 -7.29 9.19 -6.70
N LEU A 32 -7.74 8.06 -6.16
CA LEU A 32 -9.16 7.76 -5.98
C LEU A 32 -9.52 7.82 -4.50
N GLY A 33 -10.67 8.41 -4.20
CA GLY A 33 -11.09 8.54 -2.81
C GLY A 33 -12.39 9.30 -2.65
N GLN A 34 -12.58 9.85 -1.46
CA GLN A 34 -13.74 10.67 -1.11
C GLN A 34 -13.30 11.94 -0.36
N VAL A 35 -14.15 12.95 -0.38
CA VAL A 35 -13.97 14.15 0.45
C VAL A 35 -14.54 13.83 1.83
N ASP A 36 -13.82 14.20 2.88
CA ASP A 36 -14.26 14.04 4.26
C ASP A 36 -15.57 14.80 4.53
N GLU A 37 -16.33 14.40 5.56
CA GLU A 37 -17.63 15.01 5.92
C GLU A 37 -17.50 16.53 6.19
N GLY A 38 -16.34 16.96 6.68
CA GLY A 38 -16.02 18.38 6.91
C GLY A 38 -15.64 19.18 5.65
N GLY A 39 -15.50 18.54 4.48
CA GLY A 39 -15.22 19.21 3.21
C GLY A 39 -13.82 19.83 3.07
N SER A 40 -12.95 19.69 4.08
CA SER A 40 -11.61 20.31 4.10
C SER A 40 -10.47 19.32 3.86
N ARG A 41 -10.76 18.02 3.80
CA ARG A 41 -9.76 16.95 3.68
C ARG A 41 -10.14 15.97 2.59
N LEU A 42 -9.14 15.51 1.85
CA LEU A 42 -9.29 14.46 0.85
C LEU A 42 -8.82 13.14 1.45
N VAL A 43 -9.69 12.13 1.47
CA VAL A 43 -9.37 10.78 1.95
C VAL A 43 -9.10 9.89 0.74
N ILE A 44 -7.83 9.60 0.48
CA ILE A 44 -7.40 8.77 -0.64
C ILE A 44 -7.27 7.32 -0.19
N THR A 45 -8.10 6.48 -0.79
CA THR A 45 -8.21 5.05 -0.49
C THR A 45 -7.84 4.18 -1.70
N GLY A 46 -7.72 4.78 -2.88
CA GLY A 46 -7.53 4.10 -4.15
C GLY A 46 -6.51 4.77 -5.08
N LEU A 47 -6.02 4.01 -6.06
CA LEU A 47 -5.15 4.50 -7.14
C LEU A 47 -5.58 3.90 -8.47
N ASP A 48 -5.42 4.66 -9.55
CA ASP A 48 -5.46 4.15 -10.92
C ASP A 48 -4.13 4.47 -11.60
N ALA A 49 -3.27 3.47 -11.77
CA ALA A 49 -1.97 3.64 -12.42
C ALA A 49 -2.15 3.71 -13.93
N THR A 50 -1.74 4.82 -14.56
CA THR A 50 -1.98 5.04 -15.99
C THR A 50 -0.69 5.00 -16.79
N VAL A 51 -0.71 4.30 -17.93
CA VAL A 51 0.39 4.29 -18.89
C VAL A 51 0.41 5.61 -19.66
N ARG A 52 1.56 6.30 -19.76
CA ARG A 52 1.65 7.56 -20.54
C ARG A 52 1.23 7.36 -22.01
N SER A 53 0.37 8.25 -22.48
CA SER A 53 -0.02 8.35 -23.90
C SER A 53 1.07 9.02 -24.76
N ASP A 54 1.86 9.95 -24.20
CA ASP A 54 3.01 10.60 -24.86
C ASP A 54 4.33 10.36 -24.08
N ARG A 55 5.40 9.98 -24.78
CA ARG A 55 6.68 9.50 -24.21
C ARG A 55 7.80 10.56 -24.24
N LYS A 56 7.46 11.83 -24.34
CA LYS A 56 8.47 12.92 -24.28
C LYS A 56 8.96 13.10 -22.84
N SER A 57 10.27 13.29 -22.67
CA SER A 57 10.93 13.27 -21.35
C SER A 57 10.61 14.45 -20.42
N ASP A 58 9.85 15.45 -20.88
CA ASP A 58 9.65 16.73 -20.17
C ASP A 58 8.17 17.14 -20.00
N ARG A 59 7.21 16.26 -20.29
CA ARG A 59 5.78 16.59 -20.30
C ARG A 59 4.88 15.53 -19.70
N VAL A 60 4.56 15.64 -18.41
CA VAL A 60 3.40 14.92 -17.87
C VAL A 60 2.15 15.73 -18.17
N GLU A 61 1.44 15.30 -19.22
CA GLU A 61 0.11 15.80 -19.57
C GLU A 61 -0.91 14.73 -19.19
N VAL A 62 -1.90 15.10 -18.39
CA VAL A 62 -3.03 14.22 -18.06
C VAL A 62 -3.97 14.22 -19.26
N SER A 63 -4.07 13.10 -19.96
CA SER A 63 -4.97 12.98 -21.10
C SER A 63 -6.43 13.04 -20.65
N PRO A 64 -7.30 13.81 -21.32
CA PRO A 64 -8.73 13.85 -21.00
C PRO A 64 -9.38 12.45 -21.06
N GLU A 65 -8.97 11.62 -22.02
CA GLU A 65 -9.48 10.26 -22.20
C GLU A 65 -9.12 9.38 -21.00
N GLN A 66 -7.89 9.50 -20.49
CA GLN A 66 -7.45 8.79 -19.30
C GLN A 66 -8.20 9.27 -18.06
N ALA A 67 -8.40 10.58 -17.91
CA ALA A 67 -9.19 11.13 -16.81
C ALA A 67 -10.63 10.61 -16.82
N VAL A 68 -11.27 10.54 -17.99
CA VAL A 68 -12.63 9.98 -18.13
C VAL A 68 -12.66 8.50 -17.79
N ALA A 69 -11.74 7.70 -18.34
CA ALA A 69 -11.68 6.26 -18.07
C ALA A 69 -11.44 5.97 -16.57
N SER A 70 -10.55 6.73 -15.93
CA SER A 70 -10.31 6.61 -14.49
C SER A 70 -11.51 7.04 -13.66
N SER A 71 -12.27 8.04 -14.11
CA SER A 71 -13.50 8.46 -13.45
C SER A 71 -14.58 7.38 -13.52
N GLU A 72 -14.77 6.74 -14.68
CA GLU A 72 -15.70 5.61 -14.83
C GLU A 72 -15.31 4.42 -13.94
N LYS A 73 -14.02 4.08 -13.86
CA LYS A 73 -13.52 3.04 -12.95
C LYS A 73 -13.78 3.40 -11.48
N ALA A 74 -13.57 4.66 -11.10
CA ALA A 74 -13.78 5.12 -9.73
C ALA A 74 -15.26 5.02 -9.33
N GLU A 75 -16.18 5.39 -10.22
CA GLU A 75 -17.63 5.33 -9.95
C GLU A 75 -18.11 3.90 -9.70
N GLN A 76 -17.56 2.90 -10.41
CA GLN A 76 -17.92 1.49 -10.23
C GLN A 76 -17.64 0.96 -8.81
N ILE A 77 -16.64 1.55 -8.13
CA ILE A 77 -16.26 1.20 -6.76
C ILE A 77 -16.72 2.25 -5.73
N GLY A 78 -17.60 3.19 -6.13
CA GLY A 78 -18.14 4.23 -5.23
C GLY A 78 -17.12 5.29 -4.80
N LEU A 79 -16.05 5.49 -5.58
CA LEU A 79 -15.02 6.51 -5.36
C LEU A 79 -15.10 7.59 -6.43
N ARG A 80 -14.37 8.69 -6.21
CA ARG A 80 -14.14 9.74 -7.21
C ARG A 80 -12.64 9.98 -7.42
N VAL A 81 -12.29 10.47 -8.60
CA VAL A 81 -10.94 10.97 -8.87
C VAL A 81 -10.76 12.30 -8.14
N LEU A 82 -9.77 12.39 -7.26
CA LEU A 82 -9.49 13.55 -6.41
C LEU A 82 -8.16 14.24 -6.72
N GLY A 83 -7.34 13.60 -7.54
CA GLY A 83 -6.03 14.12 -7.85
C GLY A 83 -5.25 13.19 -8.75
N TRP A 84 -3.98 13.52 -8.89
CA TRP A 84 -3.03 12.76 -9.68
C TRP A 84 -1.69 12.69 -8.96
N TYR A 85 -0.87 11.73 -9.34
CA TYR A 85 0.51 11.62 -8.89
C TYR A 85 1.44 11.31 -10.04
N HIS A 86 2.70 11.71 -9.91
CA HIS A 86 3.77 11.29 -10.79
C HIS A 86 5.11 11.12 -10.07
N SER A 87 6.06 10.46 -10.71
CA SER A 87 7.41 10.29 -10.16
C SER A 87 8.39 11.30 -10.72
N HIS A 88 9.38 11.62 -9.90
CA HIS A 88 10.54 12.45 -10.22
C HIS A 88 11.83 11.62 -9.97
N PRO A 89 12.28 10.79 -10.93
CA PRO A 89 13.50 10.00 -10.78
C PRO A 89 14.74 10.89 -10.75
N HIS A 90 15.58 10.74 -9.73
CA HIS A 90 16.84 11.48 -9.55
C HIS A 90 16.72 13.02 -9.51
N ILE A 91 15.51 13.56 -9.44
CA ILE A 91 15.25 15.00 -9.39
C ILE A 91 14.44 15.35 -8.13
N THR A 92 14.43 16.64 -7.79
CA THR A 92 13.80 17.11 -6.55
C THR A 92 12.29 16.94 -6.56
N VAL A 93 11.68 16.89 -5.38
CA VAL A 93 10.22 16.79 -5.19
C VAL A 93 9.44 18.06 -5.60
N TRP A 94 10.13 19.14 -6.01
CA TRP A 94 9.48 20.39 -6.39
C TRP A 94 8.82 20.29 -7.77
N PRO A 95 7.58 20.81 -7.94
CA PRO A 95 6.91 20.82 -9.23
C PRO A 95 7.66 21.72 -10.22
N SER A 96 7.72 21.27 -11.46
CA SER A 96 8.14 22.07 -12.60
C SER A 96 7.05 23.08 -12.99
N HIS A 97 7.38 24.00 -13.90
CA HIS A 97 6.37 24.90 -14.48
C HIS A 97 5.30 24.15 -15.27
N VAL A 98 5.64 22.99 -15.84
CA VAL A 98 4.68 22.14 -16.56
C VAL A 98 3.71 21.53 -15.57
N ASP A 99 4.19 21.00 -14.44
CA ASP A 99 3.35 20.44 -13.38
C ASP A 99 2.38 21.46 -12.81
N LEU A 100 2.85 22.69 -12.55
CA LEU A 100 2.00 23.79 -12.08
C LEU A 100 0.92 24.16 -13.08
N ARG A 101 1.24 24.16 -14.39
CA ARG A 101 0.26 24.44 -15.44
C ARG A 101 -0.77 23.32 -15.58
N THR A 102 -0.32 22.06 -15.57
CA THR A 102 -1.20 20.88 -15.61
C THR A 102 -2.14 20.87 -14.40
N GLN A 103 -1.58 21.08 -13.21
CA GLN A 103 -2.32 21.17 -11.96
C GLN A 103 -3.35 22.32 -11.99
N PHE A 104 -2.95 23.51 -12.44
CA PHE A 104 -3.87 24.66 -12.54
C PHE A 104 -5.02 24.41 -13.53
N SER A 105 -4.74 23.70 -14.63
CA SER A 105 -5.75 23.31 -15.62
C SER A 105 -6.76 22.31 -15.05
N MET A 106 -6.29 21.28 -14.34
CA MET A 106 -7.16 20.29 -13.69
C MET A 106 -8.03 20.94 -12.61
N GLN A 107 -7.47 21.93 -11.89
CA GLN A 107 -8.22 22.70 -10.90
C GLN A 107 -9.35 23.57 -11.47
N GLN A 108 -9.39 23.80 -12.79
CA GLN A 108 -10.54 24.45 -13.42
C GLN A 108 -11.76 23.53 -13.49
N MET A 109 -11.54 22.21 -13.54
CA MET A 109 -12.60 21.21 -13.55
C MET A 109 -13.05 20.86 -12.13
N ASP A 110 -12.09 20.62 -11.23
CA ASP A 110 -12.34 20.35 -9.82
C ASP A 110 -11.43 21.20 -8.94
N ARG A 111 -12.01 22.15 -8.21
CA ARG A 111 -11.25 23.12 -7.39
C ARG A 111 -10.44 22.43 -6.29
N ASP A 112 -10.90 21.27 -5.82
CA ASP A 112 -10.28 20.52 -4.74
C ASP A 112 -9.23 19.53 -5.25
N PHE A 113 -9.01 19.46 -6.57
CA PHE A 113 -8.03 18.56 -7.17
C PHE A 113 -6.60 18.84 -6.67
N VAL A 114 -5.84 17.77 -6.40
CA VAL A 114 -4.47 17.84 -5.87
C VAL A 114 -3.47 17.06 -6.72
N GLY A 115 -2.22 17.53 -6.73
CA GLY A 115 -1.09 16.80 -7.33
C GLY A 115 -0.16 16.25 -6.24
N ILE A 116 0.33 15.03 -6.42
CA ILE A 116 1.37 14.43 -5.57
C ILE A 116 2.61 14.14 -6.42
N ILE A 117 3.78 14.58 -5.95
CA ILE A 117 5.06 14.25 -6.60
C ILE A 117 5.84 13.33 -5.70
N CYS A 118 6.27 12.20 -6.25
CA CYS A 118 7.14 11.23 -5.58
C CYS A 118 8.56 11.30 -6.16
N SER A 119 9.47 11.93 -5.43
CA SER A 119 10.90 11.96 -5.77
C SER A 119 11.57 10.68 -5.28
N VAL A 120 12.15 9.94 -6.22
CA VAL A 120 12.72 8.60 -6.02
C VAL A 120 14.13 8.53 -6.60
N PHE A 121 14.91 7.53 -6.17
CA PHE A 121 16.29 7.31 -6.62
C PHE A 121 17.25 8.47 -6.35
N CYS A 122 16.90 9.35 -5.41
CA CYS A 122 17.80 10.37 -4.91
C CYS A 122 18.84 9.72 -3.98
N ARG A 123 20.12 9.92 -4.30
CA ARG A 123 21.24 9.46 -3.47
C ARG A 123 21.63 10.58 -2.51
N LEU A 124 21.64 10.29 -1.22
CA LEU A 124 22.25 11.16 -0.22
C LEU A 124 23.71 10.76 -0.03
N ASP A 125 24.62 11.71 -0.22
CA ASP A 125 25.94 11.60 0.39
C ASP A 125 25.76 11.89 1.89
N LEU A 126 25.87 10.85 2.73
CA LEU A 126 25.73 10.95 4.20
C LEU A 126 26.76 11.88 4.88
N ASN A 127 27.68 12.46 4.11
CA ASN A 127 28.64 13.45 4.58
C ASN A 127 28.18 14.90 4.40
N ASP A 128 27.09 15.15 3.67
CA ASP A 128 26.63 16.50 3.32
C ASP A 128 25.35 16.84 4.08
N ALA A 129 25.47 16.93 5.42
CA ALA A 129 24.39 17.34 6.32
C ALA A 129 24.14 18.87 6.32
N SER A 130 24.33 19.54 5.19
CA SER A 130 23.99 20.95 5.01
C SER A 130 23.14 21.13 3.75
N GLN A 131 21.83 21.21 3.93
CA GLN A 131 20.91 21.66 2.89
C GLN A 131 21.13 23.16 2.61
N SER A 132 21.45 23.54 1.38
CA SER A 132 20.88 24.74 0.72
C SER A 132 21.31 24.89 -0.75
N HIS A 133 20.29 24.83 -1.63
CA HIS A 133 20.24 25.39 -3.00
C HIS A 133 21.20 24.93 -4.11
N PRO A 134 20.75 25.03 -5.39
CA PRO A 134 21.34 24.29 -6.48
C PRO A 134 22.49 25.07 -7.10
N LYS A 135 23.69 24.48 -7.16
CA LYS A 135 24.65 24.76 -8.23
C LYS A 135 25.82 23.78 -8.26
N LYS A 136 26.11 23.37 -9.50
CA LYS A 136 27.34 22.77 -10.03
C LYS A 136 27.49 21.25 -9.90
N ARG A 137 27.12 20.59 -11.01
CA ARG A 137 27.84 19.44 -11.58
C ARG A 137 29.35 19.61 -11.34
N ARG A 138 30.00 18.60 -10.76
CA ARG A 138 31.44 18.41 -10.92
C ARG A 138 31.82 16.93 -11.01
N ALA A 139 32.74 16.69 -11.94
CA ALA A 139 33.23 15.44 -12.50
C ALA A 139 33.51 14.30 -11.51
N LEU A 140 33.22 13.07 -11.97
CA LEU A 140 33.84 11.85 -11.42
C LEU A 140 35.35 11.89 -11.62
N ASN A 141 36.10 11.59 -10.55
CA ASN A 141 37.52 11.28 -10.61
C ASN A 141 37.68 9.75 -10.85
N PRO A 142 38.56 9.29 -11.75
CA PRO A 142 38.67 7.87 -12.09
C PRO A 142 39.75 7.22 -11.22
N LYS A 143 39.36 6.66 -10.07
CA LYS A 143 39.99 5.52 -9.34
C LYS A 143 39.68 5.58 -7.85
N GLY A 144 39.20 4.46 -7.30
CA GLY A 144 39.39 4.10 -5.89
C GLY A 144 38.26 4.44 -4.92
N GLU A 145 37.29 3.53 -4.84
CA GLU A 145 36.73 3.00 -3.58
C GLU A 145 36.41 3.97 -2.43
N ARG A 146 35.14 4.41 -2.40
CA ARG A 146 34.35 4.46 -1.16
C ARG A 146 32.91 4.00 -1.47
N ARG A 147 32.59 2.74 -1.19
CA ARG A 147 31.19 2.29 -1.08
C ARG A 147 30.64 2.87 0.24
N ALA A 148 30.26 4.14 0.23
CA ALA A 148 29.33 4.64 1.25
C ALA A 148 28.03 3.82 1.12
N MET A 149 27.43 3.41 2.24
CA MET A 149 26.07 2.89 2.23
C MET A 149 25.15 4.02 1.77
N LEU A 150 24.84 4.06 0.49
CA LEU A 150 23.93 5.04 -0.10
C LEU A 150 22.51 4.64 0.27
N ALA A 151 21.92 5.29 1.27
CA ALA A 151 20.50 5.13 1.56
C ALA A 151 19.70 5.84 0.46
N GLN A 152 18.81 5.10 -0.20
CA GLN A 152 17.88 5.67 -1.17
C GLN A 152 16.84 6.52 -0.43
N GLN A 153 16.77 7.81 -0.75
CA GLN A 153 15.79 8.70 -0.13
C GLN A 153 14.55 8.84 -1.03
N VAL A 154 13.39 8.53 -0.48
CA VAL A 154 12.08 8.83 -1.07
C VAL A 154 11.54 10.09 -0.43
N LYS A 155 11.08 11.05 -1.24
CA LYS A 155 10.38 12.25 -0.76
C LYS A 155 9.05 12.41 -1.50
N MET A 156 8.01 12.78 -0.78
CA MET A 156 6.69 13.08 -1.36
C MET A 156 6.28 14.51 -1.00
N THR A 157 5.64 15.20 -1.94
CA THR A 157 4.96 16.48 -1.69
C THR A 157 3.56 16.41 -2.27
N CYS A 158 2.60 17.10 -1.65
CA CYS A 158 1.30 17.35 -2.23
C CYS A 158 1.13 18.85 -2.46
N PHE A 159 0.50 19.23 -3.57
CA PHE A 159 0.35 20.63 -3.94
C PHE A 159 -0.92 20.92 -4.74
N GLN A 160 -1.30 22.19 -4.69
CA GLN A 160 -2.18 22.84 -5.65
C GLN A 160 -1.42 23.97 -6.33
N ALA A 161 -1.93 24.46 -7.46
CA ALA A 161 -1.42 25.63 -8.14
C ALA A 161 -2.33 26.83 -7.86
N SER A 162 -1.72 27.98 -7.58
CA SER A 162 -2.41 29.27 -7.43
C SER A 162 -1.74 30.33 -8.29
N ARG A 163 -2.50 31.37 -8.68
CA ARG A 163 -1.92 32.55 -9.34
C ARG A 163 -1.37 33.51 -8.30
N ALA A 164 -0.14 33.97 -8.51
CA ALA A 164 0.43 35.09 -7.79
C ALA A 164 -0.04 36.43 -8.39
N ASP A 165 0.25 37.53 -7.68
CA ASP A 165 -0.15 38.89 -8.07
C ASP A 165 0.43 39.33 -9.42
N ASP A 166 1.58 38.77 -9.81
CA ASP A 166 2.25 39.00 -11.09
C ASP A 166 1.69 38.13 -12.25
N GLY A 167 0.68 37.30 -11.97
CA GLY A 167 0.07 36.38 -12.93
C GLY A 167 0.82 35.07 -13.15
N SER A 168 1.97 34.87 -12.49
CA SER A 168 2.69 33.59 -12.51
C SER A 168 1.96 32.52 -11.70
N LEU A 169 2.19 31.24 -12.03
CA LEU A 169 1.65 30.12 -11.26
C LEU A 169 2.66 29.74 -10.18
N VAL A 170 2.18 29.67 -8.95
CA VAL A 170 2.97 29.29 -7.77
C VAL A 170 2.38 28.05 -7.11
N LYS A 171 3.27 27.27 -6.48
CA LYS A 171 2.90 26.09 -5.70
C LYS A 171 2.26 26.53 -4.38
N ARG A 172 1.10 25.95 -4.06
CA ARG A 172 0.51 25.95 -2.71
C ARG A 172 0.67 24.56 -2.11
N ASP A 173 1.43 24.45 -1.03
CA ASP A 173 1.65 23.19 -0.32
C ASP A 173 0.36 22.71 0.37
N ILE A 174 0.07 21.41 0.23
CA ILE A 174 -1.00 20.72 0.94
C ILE A 174 -0.36 19.66 1.84
N GLN A 175 -0.80 19.59 3.09
CA GLN A 175 -0.23 18.64 4.04
C GLN A 175 -0.62 17.21 3.67
N ILE A 176 0.37 16.31 3.59
CA ILE A 176 0.12 14.87 3.52
C ILE A 176 0.08 14.33 4.95
N VAL A 177 -1.03 13.67 5.30
CA VAL A 177 -1.18 12.93 6.55
C VAL A 177 -1.30 11.46 6.21
N VAL A 178 -0.32 10.67 6.64
CA VAL A 178 -0.36 9.22 6.47
C VAL A 178 -1.04 8.61 7.69
N GLN A 179 -2.15 7.91 7.45
CA GLN A 179 -2.80 7.13 8.49
C GLN A 179 -2.37 5.67 8.38
N SER A 180 -1.67 5.20 9.42
CA SER A 180 -1.47 3.78 9.66
C SER A 180 -2.80 3.19 10.16
N HIS A 181 -3.59 2.63 9.26
CA HIS A 181 -4.73 1.82 9.66
C HIS A 181 -4.20 0.49 10.20
N GLN A 182 -4.67 0.03 11.36
CA GLN A 182 -4.60 -1.41 11.64
C GLN A 182 -5.49 -2.08 10.60
N PRO A 183 -4.99 -3.05 9.82
CA PRO A 183 -5.78 -3.68 8.77
C PRO A 183 -6.99 -4.37 9.42
N THR A 184 -8.13 -3.71 9.41
CA THR A 184 -9.40 -4.39 9.69
C THR A 184 -9.65 -5.34 8.52
N LEU A 185 -10.16 -6.54 8.81
CA LEU A 185 -10.52 -7.61 7.85
C LEU A 185 -11.39 -7.18 6.65
N THR A 186 -11.82 -5.92 6.59
CA THR A 186 -12.65 -5.27 5.58
C THR A 186 -11.90 -4.33 4.64
N ASP A 187 -10.56 -4.16 4.75
CA ASP A 187 -9.78 -3.33 3.82
C ASP A 187 -9.55 -4.01 2.45
N ASP A 188 -10.65 -4.49 1.83
CA ASP A 188 -10.72 -4.94 0.43
C ASP A 188 -10.05 -3.93 -0.50
N MET A 189 -10.12 -2.64 -0.16
CA MET A 189 -9.56 -1.55 -0.97
C MET A 189 -8.04 -1.59 -1.10
N ALA A 190 -7.29 -1.97 -0.07
CA ALA A 190 -5.82 -2.01 -0.15
C ALA A 190 -5.36 -3.19 -1.03
N VAL A 191 -6.00 -4.34 -0.87
CA VAL A 191 -5.77 -5.53 -1.72
C VAL A 191 -6.18 -5.22 -3.16
N GLN A 192 -7.31 -4.53 -3.36
CA GLN A 192 -7.75 -4.09 -4.69
C GLN A 192 -6.77 -3.10 -5.31
N CYS A 193 -6.23 -2.12 -4.58
CA CYS A 193 -5.21 -1.20 -5.08
C CYS A 193 -3.97 -1.94 -5.58
N GLN A 194 -3.50 -2.92 -4.81
CA GLN A 194 -2.34 -3.74 -5.20
C GLN A 194 -2.65 -4.63 -6.41
N ALA A 195 -3.85 -5.22 -6.46
CA ALA A 195 -4.31 -6.03 -7.58
C ALA A 195 -4.46 -5.20 -8.87
N ILE A 196 -5.00 -3.99 -8.78
CA ILE A 196 -5.14 -3.03 -9.89
C ILE A 196 -3.76 -2.63 -10.39
N LEU A 197 -2.82 -2.26 -9.50
CA LEU A 197 -1.45 -1.92 -9.88
C LEU A 197 -0.76 -3.09 -10.60
N TYR A 198 -0.91 -4.32 -10.10
CA TYR A 198 -0.35 -5.50 -10.75
C TYR A 198 -0.98 -5.74 -12.13
N ALA A 199 -2.31 -5.66 -12.24
CA ALA A 199 -3.02 -5.84 -13.50
C ALA A 199 -2.58 -4.81 -14.55
N GLU A 200 -2.44 -3.55 -14.17
CA GLU A 200 -1.99 -2.48 -15.07
C GLU A 200 -0.53 -2.67 -15.50
N LEU A 201 0.37 -3.07 -14.58
CA LEU A 201 1.74 -3.43 -14.94
C LEU A 201 1.80 -4.59 -15.95
N VAL A 202 0.89 -5.57 -15.81
CA VAL A 202 0.76 -6.68 -16.77
C VAL A 202 0.22 -6.20 -18.11
N GLN A 203 -0.76 -5.30 -18.14
CA GLN A 203 -1.28 -4.74 -19.40
C GLN A 203 -0.22 -3.91 -20.13
N GLU A 204 0.52 -3.06 -19.43
CA GLU A 204 1.61 -2.28 -20.03
C GLU A 204 2.70 -3.20 -20.62
N ARG A 205 3.04 -4.26 -19.89
CA ARG A 205 3.95 -5.31 -20.35
C ARG A 205 3.47 -5.91 -21.68
N GLN A 206 2.19 -6.23 -21.77
CA GLN A 206 1.58 -6.86 -22.95
C GLN A 206 1.57 -5.90 -24.15
N ALA A 207 1.21 -4.64 -23.95
CA ALA A 207 1.26 -3.61 -24.98
C ALA A 207 2.69 -3.36 -25.51
N ARG A 208 3.71 -3.42 -24.64
CA ARG A 208 5.13 -3.31 -25.05
C ARG A 208 5.57 -4.51 -25.89
N LEU A 209 5.18 -5.73 -25.51
CA LEU A 209 5.46 -6.95 -26.27
C LEU A 209 4.79 -6.93 -27.66
N GLU A 210 3.55 -6.46 -27.74
CA GLU A 210 2.84 -6.33 -29.03
C GLU A 210 3.50 -5.32 -29.97
N LYS A 211 3.98 -4.19 -29.45
CA LYS A 211 4.71 -3.20 -30.26
C LYS A 211 6.01 -3.79 -30.82
N LEU A 212 6.71 -4.59 -30.01
CA LEU A 212 7.93 -5.29 -30.44
C LEU A 212 7.64 -6.37 -31.50
N ASN A 213 6.51 -7.08 -31.36
CA ASN A 213 6.08 -8.13 -32.30
C ASN A 213 5.51 -7.58 -33.62
N ARG A 214 5.07 -6.31 -33.67
CA ARG A 214 4.57 -5.64 -34.87
C ARG A 214 5.68 -5.25 -35.87
N HIS A 215 6.95 -5.36 -35.53
CA HIS A 215 8.04 -5.18 -36.49
C HIS A 215 8.31 -6.49 -37.23
N PRO A 216 8.00 -6.59 -38.54
CA PRO A 216 8.21 -7.81 -39.30
C PRO A 216 9.69 -8.09 -39.43
N SER A 217 10.04 -9.36 -39.29
CA SER A 217 11.34 -9.93 -39.65
C SER A 217 11.74 -9.45 -41.05
N GLY A 218 12.70 -8.53 -41.16
CA GLY A 218 13.08 -8.04 -42.49
C GLY A 218 14.12 -6.93 -42.47
N VAL A 219 15.36 -7.34 -42.72
CA VAL A 219 16.53 -6.53 -43.10
C VAL A 219 17.23 -5.77 -41.96
N ILE A 220 18.13 -6.50 -41.29
CA ILE A 220 19.30 -5.91 -40.64
C ILE A 220 20.18 -5.37 -41.77
N THR A 221 20.10 -4.07 -42.08
CA THR A 221 21.10 -3.42 -42.94
C THR A 221 22.27 -2.97 -42.05
N GLU A 222 23.46 -3.42 -42.41
CA GLU A 222 24.75 -3.18 -41.76
C GLU A 222 25.16 -1.70 -41.75
N LYS A 223 24.48 -0.83 -40.98
CA LYS A 223 24.94 0.57 -40.80
C LYS A 223 24.88 1.14 -39.39
N ARG A 224 24.48 0.39 -38.35
CA ARG A 224 24.64 0.81 -36.94
C ARG A 224 24.87 -0.39 -36.00
N PRO A 225 26.08 -0.62 -35.48
CA PRO A 225 26.35 -1.74 -34.56
C PRO A 225 25.67 -1.59 -33.19
N GLU A 226 25.21 -0.38 -32.83
CA GLU A 226 24.44 -0.12 -31.59
C GLU A 226 23.01 -0.67 -31.63
N LEU A 227 22.50 -1.05 -32.81
CA LEU A 227 21.13 -1.58 -33.01
C LEU A 227 21.08 -3.11 -33.20
N ILE A 228 22.18 -3.82 -32.90
CA ILE A 228 22.24 -5.29 -32.97
C ILE A 228 21.95 -5.86 -31.58
N MET A 229 20.83 -5.49 -30.99
CA MET A 229 20.23 -6.35 -29.97
C MET A 229 19.31 -7.30 -30.71
N SER A 230 19.71 -8.56 -30.81
CA SER A 230 18.86 -9.58 -31.42
C SER A 230 17.51 -9.59 -30.71
N ARG A 231 16.43 -9.97 -31.42
CA ARG A 231 15.09 -10.09 -30.82
C ARG A 231 15.10 -10.92 -29.53
N ASP A 232 16.02 -11.87 -29.43
CA ASP A 232 16.18 -12.74 -28.28
C ASP A 232 16.92 -12.07 -27.13
N GLN A 233 17.84 -11.13 -27.39
CA GLN A 233 18.50 -10.33 -26.35
C GLN A 233 17.52 -9.32 -25.71
N ILE A 234 16.62 -8.74 -26.49
CA ILE A 234 15.54 -7.88 -25.96
C ILE A 234 14.57 -8.70 -25.10
N LYS A 235 14.18 -9.90 -25.56
CA LYS A 235 13.36 -10.82 -24.75
C LYS A 235 14.06 -11.21 -23.45
N LEU A 236 15.37 -11.43 -23.49
CA LEU A 236 16.17 -11.80 -22.32
C LEU A 236 16.23 -10.65 -21.31
N GLU A 237 16.59 -9.44 -21.73
CA GLU A 237 16.60 -8.28 -20.83
C GLU A 237 15.23 -8.03 -20.20
N PHE A 238 14.17 -8.22 -20.98
CA PHE A 238 12.81 -8.09 -20.48
C PHE A 238 12.41 -9.19 -19.49
N ALA A 239 12.78 -10.44 -19.76
CA ALA A 239 12.56 -11.56 -18.86
C ALA A 239 13.34 -11.36 -17.54
N LEU A 240 14.57 -10.83 -17.61
CA LEU A 240 15.39 -10.49 -16.45
C LEU A 240 14.77 -9.35 -15.63
N ALA A 241 14.35 -8.25 -16.28
CA ALA A 241 13.67 -7.15 -15.60
C ALA A 241 12.37 -7.61 -14.92
N HIS A 242 11.59 -8.48 -15.58
CA HIS A 242 10.38 -9.04 -14.99
C HIS A 242 10.68 -9.99 -13.82
N HIS A 243 11.70 -10.84 -13.96
CA HIS A 243 12.15 -11.71 -12.87
C HIS A 243 12.58 -10.88 -11.66
N GLN A 244 13.38 -9.83 -11.89
CA GLN A 244 13.80 -8.88 -10.87
C GLN A 244 12.60 -8.24 -10.16
N LEU A 245 11.59 -7.77 -10.91
CA LEU A 245 10.37 -7.20 -10.32
C LEU A 245 9.59 -8.22 -9.46
N VAL A 246 9.50 -9.47 -9.91
CA VAL A 246 8.83 -10.52 -9.15
C VAL A 246 9.60 -10.86 -7.87
N GLN A 247 10.93 -10.95 -7.95
CA GLN A 247 11.80 -11.26 -6.81
C GLN A 247 11.83 -10.13 -5.78
N ASP A 248 11.98 -8.90 -6.24
CA ASP A 248 12.18 -7.74 -5.35
C ASP A 248 10.86 -7.24 -4.77
N TYR A 249 9.72 -7.52 -5.42
CA TYR A 249 8.43 -6.93 -5.03
C TYR A 249 7.29 -7.95 -4.86
N SER A 250 6.95 -8.75 -5.88
CA SER A 250 5.78 -9.63 -5.81
C SER A 250 5.91 -10.73 -4.75
N ILE A 251 7.10 -11.33 -4.63
CA ILE A 251 7.38 -12.37 -3.65
C ILE A 251 7.35 -11.80 -2.22
N PRO A 252 8.08 -10.73 -1.88
CA PRO A 252 8.00 -10.10 -0.56
C PRO A 252 6.59 -9.65 -0.19
N MET A 253 5.81 -9.14 -1.16
CA MET A 253 4.42 -8.76 -0.94
C MET A 253 3.54 -9.96 -0.60
N ALA A 254 3.64 -11.05 -1.36
CA ALA A 254 2.90 -12.28 -1.04
C ALA A 254 3.29 -12.83 0.34
N GLN A 255 4.57 -12.78 0.69
CA GLN A 255 5.05 -13.18 2.02
C GLN A 255 4.50 -12.28 3.13
N ALA A 256 4.48 -10.96 2.92
CA ALA A 256 3.89 -10.01 3.86
C ALA A 256 2.40 -10.29 4.08
N LEU A 257 1.62 -10.51 3.01
CA LEU A 257 0.21 -10.86 3.11
C LEU A 257 -0.03 -12.19 3.84
N ILE A 258 0.81 -13.20 3.58
CA ILE A 258 0.77 -14.48 4.30
C ILE A 258 1.06 -14.26 5.79
N GLN A 259 2.06 -13.44 6.12
CA GLN A 259 2.41 -13.12 7.50
C GLN A 259 1.29 -12.36 8.21
N ASP A 260 0.68 -11.37 7.54
CA ASP A 260 -0.46 -10.62 8.06
C ASP A 260 -1.66 -11.53 8.31
N THR A 261 -1.93 -12.47 7.40
CA THR A 261 -2.97 -13.48 7.60
C THR A 261 -2.70 -14.31 8.86
N ALA A 262 -1.45 -14.73 9.07
CA ALA A 262 -1.06 -15.47 10.29
C ALA A 262 -1.19 -14.63 11.57
N ASN A 263 -0.86 -13.33 11.49
CA ASN A 263 -1.02 -12.39 12.61
C ASN A 263 -2.51 -12.19 12.95
N ILE A 264 -3.35 -12.01 11.94
CA ILE A 264 -4.81 -11.88 12.08
C ILE A 264 -5.41 -13.15 12.67
N GLU A 265 -4.99 -14.34 12.23
CA GLU A 265 -5.44 -15.59 12.84
C GLU A 265 -5.12 -15.67 14.33
N LEU A 266 -3.93 -15.20 14.72
CA LEU A 266 -3.51 -15.17 16.12
C LEU A 266 -4.36 -14.16 16.91
N GLU A 267 -4.62 -12.99 16.35
CA GLU A 267 -5.49 -11.98 16.93
C GLU A 267 -6.91 -12.50 17.13
N ILE A 268 -7.51 -13.11 16.10
CA ILE A 268 -8.82 -13.77 16.18
C ILE A 268 -8.87 -14.79 17.32
N ARG A 269 -7.82 -15.61 17.47
CA ARG A 269 -7.72 -16.60 18.55
C ARG A 269 -7.67 -15.91 19.92
N THR A 270 -6.93 -14.82 20.06
CA THR A 270 -6.84 -14.06 21.33
C THR A 270 -8.16 -13.40 21.69
N LEU A 271 -8.76 -12.65 20.76
CA LEU A 271 -10.05 -11.98 20.94
C LEU A 271 -11.17 -12.98 21.22
N THR A 272 -11.14 -14.16 20.58
CA THR A 272 -12.11 -15.23 20.85
C THR A 272 -11.99 -15.75 22.28
N ARG A 273 -10.76 -15.94 22.79
CA ARG A 273 -10.53 -16.35 24.18
C ARG A 273 -11.02 -15.29 25.17
N GLU A 274 -10.71 -14.02 24.90
CA GLU A 274 -11.13 -12.90 25.75
C GLU A 274 -12.66 -12.74 25.77
N LYS A 275 -13.30 -12.78 24.59
CA LYS A 275 -14.76 -12.79 24.45
C LYS A 275 -15.40 -13.91 25.28
N ASN A 276 -14.85 -15.12 25.21
CA ASN A 276 -15.38 -16.26 25.96
C ASN A 276 -15.19 -16.07 27.47
N ARG A 277 -14.04 -15.52 27.90
CA ARG A 277 -13.77 -15.17 29.31
C ARG A 277 -14.78 -14.16 29.84
N LEU A 278 -15.03 -13.07 29.12
CA LEU A 278 -16.01 -12.05 29.51
C LEU A 278 -17.43 -12.62 29.58
N ARG A 279 -17.82 -13.46 28.62
CA ARG A 279 -19.12 -14.15 28.65
C ARG A 279 -19.28 -15.05 29.87
N ALA A 280 -18.25 -15.82 30.23
CA ALA A 280 -18.29 -16.68 31.41
C ALA A 280 -18.37 -15.86 32.71
N GLN A 281 -17.65 -14.74 32.78
CA GLN A 281 -17.73 -13.81 33.92
C GLN A 281 -19.15 -13.25 34.08
N LEU A 282 -19.70 -12.64 33.02
CA LEU A 282 -21.06 -12.08 33.03
C LEU A 282 -22.10 -13.11 33.45
N ARG A 283 -21.99 -14.33 32.91
CA ARG A 283 -22.90 -15.42 33.27
C ARG A 283 -22.74 -15.84 34.73
N GLY A 284 -21.51 -15.88 35.26
CA GLY A 284 -21.25 -16.16 36.67
C GLY A 284 -21.87 -15.10 37.59
N GLU A 285 -21.75 -13.82 37.23
CA GLU A 285 -22.38 -12.71 37.94
C GLU A 285 -23.91 -12.78 37.91
N GLN A 286 -24.50 -13.10 36.76
CA GLN A 286 -25.95 -13.32 36.60
C GLN A 286 -26.47 -14.51 37.43
N VAL A 287 -25.73 -15.62 37.49
CA VAL A 287 -26.14 -16.76 38.33
C VAL A 287 -26.00 -16.41 39.81
N ASN A 288 -25.02 -15.60 40.17
CA ASN A 288 -24.79 -15.18 41.55
C ASN A 288 -25.83 -14.18 42.07
N THR A 289 -26.58 -13.47 41.21
CA THR A 289 -27.71 -12.64 41.64
C THR A 289 -28.90 -13.47 42.14
N ASP A 290 -29.09 -14.67 41.60
CA ASP A 290 -30.16 -15.60 42.03
C ASP A 290 -29.74 -16.50 43.21
N ALA A 291 -28.51 -16.34 43.73
CA ALA A 291 -27.97 -17.19 44.77
C ALA A 291 -28.61 -16.90 46.14
N VAL A 292 -29.23 -17.92 46.73
CA VAL A 292 -29.92 -17.86 48.04
C VAL A 292 -28.97 -17.50 49.19
N SER A 293 -27.69 -17.81 49.07
CA SER A 293 -26.68 -17.50 50.10
C SER A 293 -25.28 -17.31 49.51
N ASN A 294 -24.34 -16.81 50.31
CA ASN A 294 -22.93 -16.73 49.90
C ASN A 294 -22.28 -18.10 49.64
N ALA A 295 -22.75 -19.17 50.31
CA ALA A 295 -22.23 -20.52 50.13
C ALA A 295 -22.59 -21.14 48.76
N THR A 296 -23.64 -20.63 48.10
CA THR A 296 -24.11 -21.12 46.79
C THR A 296 -23.58 -20.29 45.62
N LYS A 297 -22.77 -19.27 45.88
CA LYS A 297 -22.18 -18.43 44.82
C LYS A 297 -21.02 -19.15 44.12
N VAL A 298 -20.93 -18.97 42.82
CA VAL A 298 -19.76 -19.35 42.02
C VAL A 298 -18.61 -18.40 42.37
N GLN A 299 -17.57 -18.92 43.01
CA GLN A 299 -16.40 -18.15 43.45
C GLN A 299 -15.24 -18.21 42.46
N LYS A 300 -14.98 -19.39 41.90
CA LYS A 300 -13.86 -19.64 40.99
C LYS A 300 -14.31 -20.50 39.81
N TRP A 301 -13.76 -20.22 38.64
CA TRP A 301 -14.09 -20.92 37.41
C TRP A 301 -12.91 -20.83 36.42
N THR A 302 -12.89 -21.73 35.44
CA THR A 302 -12.00 -21.67 34.29
C THR A 302 -12.74 -22.14 33.05
N ILE A 303 -12.30 -21.69 31.87
CA ILE A 303 -12.87 -22.14 30.59
C ILE A 303 -11.97 -23.25 30.06
N LEU A 304 -12.57 -24.41 29.79
CA LEU A 304 -11.86 -25.52 29.17
C LEU A 304 -11.66 -25.27 27.66
N PRO A 305 -10.57 -25.79 27.07
CA PRO A 305 -10.28 -25.60 25.64
C PRO A 305 -11.25 -26.36 24.72
N LYS A 306 -11.96 -27.38 25.24
CA LYS A 306 -12.95 -28.18 24.51
C LYS A 306 -14.12 -28.52 25.44
N ASP A 307 -15.30 -28.65 24.87
CA ASP A 307 -16.47 -29.13 25.58
C ASP A 307 -16.35 -30.63 25.90
N PHE A 308 -17.05 -31.07 26.95
CA PHE A 308 -17.14 -32.50 27.26
C PHE A 308 -17.94 -33.22 26.20
N THR A 309 -17.40 -34.32 25.70
CA THR A 309 -18.05 -35.11 24.65
C THR A 309 -18.02 -36.60 24.99
N VAL A 310 -18.91 -37.36 24.35
CA VAL A 310 -18.88 -38.83 24.45
C VAL A 310 -17.63 -39.35 23.73
N ALA A 311 -17.28 -38.77 22.57
CA ALA A 311 -16.11 -39.14 21.78
C ALA A 311 -14.78 -38.85 22.51
N GLY A 312 -14.70 -37.76 23.28
CA GLY A 312 -13.55 -37.40 24.11
C GLY A 312 -13.44 -38.18 25.43
N GLY A 313 -14.44 -39.02 25.73
CA GLY A 313 -14.48 -39.90 26.90
C GLY A 313 -14.96 -39.24 28.20
N GLU A 314 -15.14 -37.90 28.22
CA GLU A 314 -15.59 -37.18 29.41
C GLU A 314 -17.04 -37.51 29.77
N LEU A 315 -17.86 -37.80 28.76
CA LEU A 315 -19.25 -38.23 28.93
C LEU A 315 -19.40 -39.72 28.63
N GLY A 316 -20.22 -40.42 29.41
CA GLY A 316 -20.67 -41.77 29.09
C GLY A 316 -21.70 -41.78 27.96
N PRO A 317 -22.07 -42.97 27.44
CA PRO A 317 -23.08 -43.11 26.38
C PRO A 317 -24.44 -42.48 26.72
N THR A 318 -24.74 -42.34 28.02
CA THR A 318 -25.95 -41.69 28.54
C THR A 318 -25.76 -40.21 28.87
N MET A 319 -24.71 -39.56 28.36
CA MET A 319 -24.33 -38.16 28.63
C MET A 319 -24.01 -37.84 30.11
N LYS A 320 -23.78 -38.87 30.93
CA LYS A 320 -23.36 -38.71 32.32
C LYS A 320 -21.86 -38.45 32.40
N MET A 321 -21.45 -37.48 33.23
CA MET A 321 -20.05 -37.13 33.45
C MET A 321 -19.27 -38.28 34.10
N LYS A 322 -18.14 -38.65 33.49
CA LYS A 322 -17.18 -39.59 34.09
C LYS A 322 -16.18 -38.84 34.96
N ARG A 323 -16.60 -38.51 36.19
CA ARG A 323 -15.85 -37.63 37.12
C ARG A 323 -14.38 -38.04 37.28
N PHE A 324 -14.10 -39.31 37.55
CA PHE A 324 -12.72 -39.80 37.77
C PHE A 324 -11.81 -39.50 36.57
N PHE A 325 -12.29 -39.79 35.36
CA PHE A 325 -11.56 -39.51 34.12
C PHE A 325 -11.37 -38.00 33.89
N ILE A 326 -12.39 -37.20 34.20
CA ILE A 326 -12.32 -35.72 34.07
C ILE A 326 -11.31 -35.13 35.05
N TYR A 327 -11.28 -35.60 36.32
CA TYR A 327 -10.31 -35.14 37.32
C TYR A 327 -8.89 -35.40 36.86
N ASP A 328 -8.59 -36.62 36.44
CA ASP A 328 -7.26 -37.01 35.95
C ASP A 328 -6.86 -36.20 34.69
N LYS A 329 -7.78 -36.10 33.71
CA LYS A 329 -7.52 -35.41 32.43
C LYS A 329 -7.30 -33.90 32.58
N TYR A 330 -7.97 -33.25 33.53
CA TYR A 330 -7.93 -31.79 33.72
C TYR A 330 -7.30 -31.36 35.05
N GLN A 331 -6.50 -32.23 35.66
CA GLN A 331 -5.87 -32.02 36.98
C GLN A 331 -5.17 -30.67 37.05
N ASP A 332 -4.31 -30.33 36.07
CA ASP A 332 -3.60 -29.04 36.02
C ASP A 332 -4.52 -27.80 36.02
N ALA A 333 -5.70 -27.91 35.39
CA ALA A 333 -6.65 -26.80 35.32
C ALA A 333 -7.42 -26.64 36.64
N ILE A 334 -7.71 -27.76 37.30
CA ILE A 334 -8.32 -27.81 38.63
C ILE A 334 -7.33 -27.26 39.65
N ASP A 335 -6.08 -27.71 39.61
CA ASP A 335 -5.03 -27.24 40.50
C ASP A 335 -4.79 -25.74 40.34
N ARG A 336 -4.79 -25.20 39.12
CA ARG A 336 -4.71 -23.75 38.88
C ARG A 336 -5.86 -22.93 39.46
N ILE A 337 -7.06 -23.51 39.57
CA ILE A 337 -8.19 -22.84 40.23
C ILE A 337 -7.94 -22.72 41.74
N TYR A 338 -7.31 -23.73 42.34
CA TYR A 338 -7.13 -23.82 43.79
C TYR A 338 -5.72 -23.46 44.28
N SER A 339 -4.74 -23.31 43.38
CA SER A 339 -3.41 -22.81 43.69
C SER A 339 -3.54 -21.38 44.20
N THR A 340 -3.06 -21.16 45.42
CA THR A 340 -3.18 -19.89 46.13
C THR A 340 -2.09 -18.93 45.70
#